data_AF-A0A1Q7P3L7-F1
#
_entry.id   AF-A0A1Q7P3L7-F1
#
_cell.length_a   1.000
_cell.length_b   1.000
_cell.length_c   1.000
_cell.angle_alpha   90.00
_cell.angle_beta   90.00
_cell.angle_gamma   90.00
#
_symmetry.space_group_name_H-M   'P 1'
#
loop_
_entity.id
_entity.type
_entity.pdbx_description
1 polymer ?
#
loop_
_entity_poly.entity_id
_entity_poly.type
_entity_poly.pdbx_seq_one_letter_code
_entity_poly.pdbx_strand_id
1 'polypeptide(L)'
;MPVSRTRGTKDSVKFMQVLDRAVYLRLKQLAHQRGVTVQELIRVLLIPDWLHGAEEKRLRVELESRHRRATQKRLFRTSLQKPLVSARKN
;
A
#
# COMPACT_ATOMS: atom_id res chain seq x y z
N MET A 1 -28.79 -1.61 -17.24
CA MET A 1 -27.69 -1.01 -16.46
C MET A 1 -26.49 -1.95 -16.52
N PRO A 2 -25.38 -1.59 -17.18
CA PRO A 2 -24.18 -2.44 -17.15
C PRO A 2 -23.41 -2.13 -15.85
N VAL A 3 -23.26 -3.13 -14.99
CA VAL A 3 -22.36 -3.06 -13.84
C VAL A 3 -20.95 -3.33 -14.35
N SER A 4 -20.20 -2.27 -14.61
CA SER A 4 -18.75 -2.34 -14.81
C SER A 4 -18.13 -2.89 -13.53
N ARG A 5 -17.81 -4.19 -13.51
CA ARG A 5 -16.93 -4.76 -12.49
C ARG A 5 -15.56 -4.12 -12.70
N THR A 6 -15.29 -3.04 -11.98
CA THR A 6 -13.92 -2.55 -11.79
C THR A 6 -13.18 -3.69 -11.11
N ARG A 7 -12.34 -4.38 -11.88
CA ARG A 7 -11.44 -5.41 -11.39
C ARG A 7 -10.44 -4.68 -10.51
N GLY A 8 -10.76 -4.56 -9.22
CA GLY A 8 -9.87 -3.95 -8.24
C GLY A 8 -8.52 -4.64 -8.34
N THR A 9 -7.51 -3.91 -8.78
CA THR A 9 -6.12 -4.28 -8.60
C THR A 9 -5.88 -4.20 -7.09
N LYS A 10 -6.24 -5.26 -6.36
CA LYS A 10 -5.72 -5.48 -5.01
C LYS A 10 -4.20 -5.45 -5.20
N ASP A 11 -3.49 -4.60 -4.48
CA ASP A 11 -2.02 -4.47 -4.50
C ASP A 11 -1.36 -5.75 -3.95
N SER A 12 -1.64 -6.90 -4.55
CA SER A 12 -1.15 -8.21 -4.16
C SER A 12 -0.12 -8.69 -5.17
N VAL A 13 1.07 -9.01 -4.66
CA VAL A 13 2.16 -9.58 -5.44
C VAL A 13 2.16 -11.09 -5.28
N LYS A 14 2.41 -11.81 -6.37
CA LYS A 14 2.52 -13.28 -6.36
C LYS A 14 3.87 -13.69 -5.76
N PHE A 15 3.85 -14.48 -4.70
CA PHE A 15 5.04 -15.11 -4.11
C PHE A 15 5.05 -16.61 -4.45
N MET A 16 6.14 -17.09 -5.03
CA MET A 16 6.37 -18.50 -5.37
C MET A 16 7.54 -19.03 -4.55
N GLN A 17 7.32 -20.15 -3.86
CA GLN A 17 8.33 -20.77 -3.02
C GLN A 17 8.48 -22.25 -3.39
N VAL A 18 9.72 -22.71 -3.51
CA VAL A 18 10.05 -24.13 -3.67
C VAL A 18 10.33 -24.71 -2.28
N LEU A 19 9.78 -25.88 -2.01
CA LEU A 19 9.95 -26.61 -0.75
C LEU A 19 10.33 -28.06 -1.05
N ASP A 20 11.05 -28.68 -0.12
CA ASP A 20 11.22 -30.13 -0.14
C ASP A 20 9.86 -30.83 -0.10
N ARG A 21 9.75 -31.95 -0.85
CA ARG A 21 8.49 -32.67 -1.01
C ARG A 21 7.95 -33.21 0.31
N ALA A 22 8.80 -33.77 1.17
CA ALA A 22 8.38 -34.32 2.45
C ALA A 22 7.90 -33.22 3.40
N VAL A 23 8.59 -32.07 3.38
CA VAL A 23 8.19 -30.89 4.15
C VAL A 23 6.83 -30.36 3.68
N TYR A 24 6.63 -30.21 2.37
CA TYR A 24 5.35 -29.75 1.82
C TYR A 24 4.18 -30.66 2.21
N LEU A 25 4.36 -31.99 2.17
CA LEU A 25 3.30 -32.93 2.53
C LEU A 25 2.91 -32.82 4.01
N ARG A 26 3.88 -32.63 4.92
CA ARG A 26 3.58 -32.39 6.34
C ARG A 26 2.82 -31.09 6.55
N LEU A 27 3.24 -30.01 5.88
CA LEU A 27 2.54 -28.72 5.93
C LEU A 27 1.11 -28.83 5.38
N LYS A 28 0.91 -29.59 4.30
CA LYS A 28 -0.41 -29.85 3.72
C LYS A 28 -1.34 -30.55 4.71
N GLN A 29 -0.83 -31.56 5.43
CA GLN A 29 -1.61 -32.27 6.45
C GLN A 29 -2.01 -31.33 7.60
N LEU A 30 -1.06 -30.53 8.10
CA LEU A 30 -1.30 -29.57 9.19
C LEU A 30 -2.28 -28.46 8.80
N ALA A 31 -2.20 -27.98 7.55
CA ALA A 31 -3.10 -26.98 7.00
C ALA A 31 -4.53 -27.54 6.85
N HIS A 32 -4.65 -28.77 6.36
CA HIS A 32 -5.94 -29.46 6.23
C HIS A 32 -6.64 -29.65 7.58
N GLN A 33 -5.92 -30.08 8.61
CA GLN A 33 -6.45 -30.19 9.98
C GLN A 33 -6.98 -28.87 10.54
N ARG A 34 -6.45 -27.74 10.07
CA ARG A 34 -6.82 -26.39 10.52
C ARG A 34 -7.81 -25.67 9.59
N GLY A 35 -8.21 -26.31 8.48
CA GLY A 35 -9.10 -25.70 7.48
C GLY A 35 -8.50 -24.49 6.75
N VAL A 36 -7.17 -24.39 6.67
CA VAL A 36 -6.46 -23.29 5.98
C VAL A 36 -5.63 -23.83 4.81
N THR A 37 -5.17 -22.94 3.94
CA THR A 37 -4.21 -23.29 2.89
C THR A 37 -2.79 -23.38 3.42
N VAL A 38 -1.91 -24.12 2.73
CA VAL A 38 -0.47 -24.17 3.06
C VAL A 38 0.16 -22.78 3.03
N GLN A 39 -0.29 -21.92 2.10
CA GLN A 39 0.19 -20.54 1.99
C GLN A 39 -0.22 -19.68 3.19
N GLU A 40 -1.47 -19.80 3.65
CA GLU A 40 -1.94 -19.09 4.85
C GLU A 40 -1.20 -19.57 6.09
N LEU A 41 -0.98 -20.89 6.23
CA LEU A 41 -0.22 -21.47 7.33
C LEU A 41 1.21 -20.93 7.39
N ILE A 42 1.92 -20.90 6.25
CA ILE A 42 3.27 -20.33 6.17
C ILE A 42 3.23 -18.83 6.46
N ARG A 43 2.23 -18.10 5.95
CA ARG A 43 2.13 -16.64 6.13
C ARG A 43 2.04 -16.25 7.60
N VAL A 44 1.27 -16.97 8.42
CA VAL A 44 1.15 -16.70 9.87
C VAL A 44 2.47 -16.88 10.61
N LEU A 45 3.28 -17.87 10.22
CA LEU A 45 4.60 -18.09 10.83
C LEU A 45 5.67 -17.13 10.31
N LEU A 46 5.58 -16.74 9.03
CA LEU A 46 6.59 -15.95 8.33
C LEU A 46 6.39 -14.44 8.49
N ILE A 47 5.15 -13.97 8.57
CA ILE A 47 4.80 -12.55 8.71
C ILE A 47 4.52 -12.28 10.19
N PRO A 48 5.47 -11.68 10.92
CA PRO A 48 5.24 -11.32 12.31
C PRO A 48 4.31 -10.10 12.39
N ASP A 49 3.58 -9.98 13.49
CA ASP A 49 2.64 -8.87 13.70
C ASP A 49 3.30 -7.48 13.61
N TRP A 50 4.59 -7.36 13.99
CA TRP A 50 5.35 -6.12 13.87
C TRP A 50 5.55 -5.65 12.43
N LEU A 51 5.49 -6.57 11.44
CA LEU A 51 5.64 -6.25 10.04
C LEU A 51 4.39 -5.54 9.48
N HIS A 52 3.20 -5.81 10.05
CA HIS A 52 1.98 -5.10 9.69
C HIS A 52 2.01 -3.62 10.11
N GLY A 53 2.57 -3.32 11.29
CA GLY A 53 2.65 -1.95 11.80
C GLY A 53 3.78 -1.09 11.20
N ALA A 54 4.89 -1.71 10.78
CA ALA A 54 6.03 -0.98 10.22
C ALA A 54 5.73 -0.40 8.83
N GLU A 55 5.03 -1.17 7.99
CA GLU A 55 4.73 -0.77 6.62
C GLU A 55 3.62 0.29 6.57
N GLU A 56 2.57 0.15 7.39
CA GLU A 56 1.53 1.18 7.48
C GLU A 56 2.10 2.52 7.97
N LYS A 57 3.01 2.50 8.95
CA LYS A 57 3.70 3.71 9.43
C LYS A 57 4.58 4.33 8.33
N ARG A 58 5.34 3.53 7.58
CA ARG A 58 6.15 4.00 6.46
C ARG A 58 5.29 4.64 5.37
N LEU A 59 4.22 3.96 4.97
CA LEU A 59 3.28 4.46 3.96
C LEU A 59 2.60 5.75 4.40
N ARG A 60 2.16 5.85 5.67
CA ARG A 60 1.61 7.10 6.25
C ARG A 60 2.63 8.24 6.21
N VAL A 61 3.86 8.01 6.69
CA VAL A 61 4.93 9.02 6.68
C VAL A 61 5.24 9.49 5.26
N GLU A 62 5.25 8.58 4.29
CA GLU A 62 5.49 8.92 2.89
C GLU A 62 4.31 9.72 2.30
N LEU A 63 3.07 9.34 2.57
CA LEU A 63 1.87 10.07 2.14
C LEU A 63 1.82 11.49 2.72
N GLU A 64 2.13 11.64 4.01
CA GLU A 64 2.23 12.93 4.69
C GLU A 64 3.35 13.79 4.10
N SER A 65 4.50 13.19 3.82
CA SER A 65 5.63 13.87 3.18
C SER A 65 5.29 14.34 1.76
N ARG A 66 4.56 13.53 0.98
CA ARG A 66 4.06 13.91 -0.34
C ARG A 66 3.05 15.06 -0.27
N HIS A 67 2.11 15.02 0.67
CA HIS A 67 1.14 16.10 0.90
C HIS A 67 1.84 17.40 1.29
N ARG A 68 2.76 17.39 2.25
CA ARG A 68 3.53 18.58 2.67
C ARG A 68 4.27 19.22 1.49
N ARG A 69 4.93 18.41 0.66
CA ARG A 69 5.63 18.90 -0.56
C ARG A 69 4.67 19.49 -1.59
N ALA A 70 3.49 18.88 -1.79
CA ALA A 70 2.48 19.40 -2.71
C ALA A 70 1.90 20.75 -2.23
N THR A 71 1.63 20.87 -0.93
CA THR A 71 1.12 22.11 -0.33
C THR A 71 2.17 23.22 -0.36
N GLN A 72 3.44 22.92 -0.06
CA GLN A 72 4.55 23.89 -0.18
C GLN A 72 4.72 24.37 -1.63
N LYS A 73 4.71 23.48 -2.62
CA LYS A 73 4.79 23.86 -4.05
C LYS A 73 3.65 24.76 -4.50
N ARG A 74 2.45 24.64 -3.92
CA ARG A 74 1.32 25.54 -4.18
C ARG A 74 1.57 26.94 -3.60
N LEU A 75 2.10 27.02 -2.37
CA LEU A 75 2.41 28.30 -1.71
C LEU A 75 3.52 29.08 -2.43
N PHE A 76 4.56 28.40 -2.92
CA PHE A 76 5.62 29.04 -3.71
C PHE A 76 5.16 29.49 -5.12
N ARG A 77 4.10 28.88 -5.68
CA ARG A 77 3.50 29.32 -6.94
C ARG A 77 2.64 30.57 -6.76
N THR A 78 1.96 30.72 -5.64
CA THR A 78 1.09 31.88 -5.36
C THR A 78 1.87 33.15 -5.01
N SER A 79 3.12 33.04 -4.54
CA SER A 79 3.94 34.20 -4.18
C SER A 79 4.64 34.90 -5.35
N LEU A 80 4.55 34.36 -6.59
CA LEU A 80 5.14 34.95 -7.80
C LEU A 80 4.13 35.62 -8.74
N GLN A 81 2.88 35.80 -8.33
CA GLN A 81 1.90 36.61 -9.06
C GLN A 81 1.29 37.68 -8.13
N LYS A 82 2.07 38.73 -7.88
CA LYS A 82 1.48 40.05 -7.59
C LYS A 82 1.29 40.75 -8.94
N PRO A 83 0.08 40.87 -9.51
CA PRO A 83 -0.13 41.88 -10.52
C PRO A 83 0.04 43.25 -9.86
N LEU A 84 0.90 44.09 -10.44
CA LEU A 84 1.00 45.50 -10.06
C LEU A 84 -0.40 46.11 -10.17
N VAL A 85 -0.90 46.62 -9.06
CA VAL A 85 -1.97 47.62 -9.06
C VAL A 85 -1.42 48.84 -9.78
N SER A 86 -1.91 49.14 -10.98
CA SER A 86 -1.76 50.48 -11.56
C SER A 86 -3.11 51.15 -11.54
N ALA A 87 -3.14 52.25 -10.80
CA ALA A 87 -4.25 53.14 -10.60
C ALA A 87 -4.85 53.62 -11.93
N ARG A 88 -6.19 53.66 -11.99
CA ARG A 88 -6.86 54.70 -12.75
C ARG A 88 -8.04 55.21 -11.94
N LYS A 89 -7.83 56.40 -11.38
CA LYS A 89 -8.79 57.26 -10.73
C LYS A 89 -9.37 58.16 -11.83
N ASN A 90 -10.70 58.16 -11.92
CA ASN A 90 -11.62 59.09 -12.60
C ASN A 90 -11.28 59.54 -14.02
#